data_AF-A0A2V9QT05-F1
#
_entry.id   AF-A0A2V9QT05-F1
#
_cell.length_a   1.000
_cell.length_b   1.000
_cell.length_c   1.000
_cell.angle_alpha   90.00
_cell.angle_beta   90.00
_cell.angle_gamma   90.00
#
_symmetry.space_group_name_H-M   'P 1'
#
loop_
_entity.id
_entity.type
_entity.pdbx_description
1 polymer ?
#
loop_
_entity_poly.entity_id
_entity_poly.type
_entity_poly.pdbx_seq_one_letter_code
_entity_poly.pdbx_strand_id
1 'polypeptide(L)'
;MSRVSLLFFVLAAASLAHAGGPAYVAGASYFDPAVKGMPLTWANGAISYYTDRGNLSALLSGSSADAFVANAFAAWTSIPTAAVSTMHAGQLAEDVSGAKVMAAGNTLNMPSDILPSAIDTPVGIVYDADGSVSHRCFARSGRQ
;
A
#
# COMPACT_ATOMS: atom_id res chain seq x y z
N MET A 1 -24.12 -35.85 3.45
CA MET A 1 -24.70 -34.53 3.78
C MET A 1 -25.51 -34.05 2.58
N SER A 2 -26.78 -33.72 2.75
CA SER A 2 -27.63 -33.24 1.66
C SER A 2 -27.18 -31.86 1.18
N ARG A 3 -27.24 -31.59 -0.13
CA ARG A 3 -26.94 -30.27 -0.71
C ARG A 3 -27.73 -29.13 -0.05
N VAL A 4 -28.94 -29.44 0.44
CA VAL A 4 -29.81 -28.52 1.18
C VAL A 4 -29.21 -28.15 2.54
N SER A 5 -28.64 -29.13 3.25
CA SER A 5 -28.01 -28.89 4.57
C SER A 5 -26.74 -28.05 4.46
N LEU A 6 -25.97 -28.21 3.38
CA LEU A 6 -24.78 -27.40 3.13
C LEU A 6 -25.16 -25.93 2.83
N LEU A 7 -26.21 -25.72 2.02
CA LEU A 7 -26.70 -24.38 1.69
C LEU A 7 -27.18 -23.63 2.93
N PHE A 8 -27.96 -24.30 3.79
CA PHE A 8 -28.41 -23.74 5.07
C PHE A 8 -27.24 -23.34 5.98
N PHE A 9 -26.18 -24.16 6.02
CA PHE A 9 -25.00 -23.86 6.83
C PHE A 9 -24.24 -22.63 6.31
N VAL A 10 -24.13 -22.48 4.99
CA VAL A 10 -23.47 -21.31 4.36
C VAL A 10 -24.26 -20.02 4.61
N LEU A 11 -25.59 -20.05 4.47
CA LEU A 11 -26.46 -18.90 4.73
C LEU A 11 -26.44 -18.47 6.21
N ALA A 12 -26.42 -19.43 7.13
CA ALA A 12 -26.34 -19.15 8.57
C ALA A 12 -24.96 -18.61 9.00
N ALA A 13 -23.87 -19.04 8.34
CA ALA A 13 -22.54 -18.51 8.59
C ALA A 13 -22.35 -17.09 8.01
N ALA A 14 -22.98 -16.78 6.88
CA ALA A 14 -22.90 -15.47 6.23
C ALA A 14 -23.53 -14.34 7.07
N SER A 15 -24.60 -14.62 7.84
CA SER A 15 -25.24 -13.63 8.71
C SER A 15 -24.42 -13.30 9.98
N LEU A 16 -23.45 -14.15 10.32
CA LEU A 16 -22.51 -13.91 11.42
C LEU A 16 -21.25 -13.18 10.95
N ALA A 17 -20.99 -13.10 9.64
CA ALA A 17 -19.86 -12.40 9.05
C ALA A 17 -20.07 -10.88 9.11
N HIS A 18 -19.80 -10.29 10.27
CA HIS A 18 -19.66 -8.84 10.40
C HIS A 18 -18.24 -8.49 9.98
N ALA A 19 -18.10 -7.78 8.86
CA ALA A 19 -16.83 -7.13 8.55
C ALA A 19 -16.49 -6.22 9.74
N GLY A 20 -15.38 -6.51 10.43
CA GLY A 20 -14.88 -5.64 11.49
C GLY A 20 -14.79 -4.22 10.92
N GLY A 21 -15.33 -3.25 11.64
CA GLY A 21 -15.28 -1.85 11.22
C GLY A 21 -13.85 -1.40 10.89
N PRO A 22 -13.69 -0.22 10.28
CA PRO A 22 -12.38 0.25 9.83
C PRO A 22 -11.35 0.19 10.95
N ALA A 23 -10.19 -0.41 10.65
CA ALA A 23 -9.10 -0.56 11.61
C ALA A 23 -8.59 0.80 12.13
N TYR A 24 -8.68 1.83 11.29
CA TYR A 24 -8.34 3.21 11.64
C TYR A 24 -9.42 4.16 11.13
N VAL A 25 -9.80 5.11 11.98
CA VAL A 25 -10.74 6.20 11.67
C VAL A 25 -9.99 7.50 11.88
N ALA A 26 -10.23 8.50 11.03
CA ALA A 26 -9.59 9.80 11.15
C ALA A 26 -9.85 10.40 12.55
N GLY A 27 -8.76 10.67 13.28
CA GLY A 27 -8.76 11.35 14.57
C GLY A 27 -8.37 12.83 14.46
N ALA A 28 -8.56 13.62 15.51
CA ALA A 28 -8.36 15.07 15.45
C ALA A 28 -6.88 15.53 15.46
N SER A 29 -5.92 14.64 15.74
CA SER A 29 -4.52 15.03 15.97
C SER A 29 -3.65 15.05 14.70
N TYR A 30 -3.94 14.18 13.74
CA TYR A 30 -3.12 13.98 12.53
C TYR A 30 -3.92 14.08 11.22
N PHE A 31 -5.24 14.21 11.33
CA PHE A 31 -6.15 14.41 10.21
C PHE A 31 -6.91 15.72 10.42
N ASP A 32 -7.51 16.22 9.34
CA ASP A 32 -8.42 17.35 9.40
C ASP A 32 -9.52 17.06 10.46
N PRO A 33 -9.63 17.90 11.52
CA PRO A 33 -10.64 17.70 12.56
C PRO A 33 -12.07 17.66 12.02
N ALA A 34 -12.35 18.27 10.86
CA ALA A 34 -13.66 18.27 10.23
C ALA A 34 -14.10 16.89 9.73
N VAL A 35 -13.16 15.97 9.47
CA VAL A 35 -13.46 14.60 9.01
C VAL A 35 -13.34 13.55 10.13
N LYS A 36 -13.29 14.00 11.39
CA LYS A 36 -13.19 13.10 12.53
C LYS A 36 -14.35 12.10 12.54
N GLY A 37 -14.04 10.82 12.73
CA GLY A 37 -15.05 9.76 12.73
C GLY A 37 -15.40 9.22 11.34
N MET A 38 -14.83 9.79 10.26
CA MET A 38 -15.02 9.30 8.90
C MET A 38 -13.98 8.23 8.53
N PRO A 39 -14.37 7.20 7.76
CA PRO A 39 -13.43 6.26 7.18
C PRO A 39 -12.41 6.97 6.27
N LEU A 40 -11.16 6.55 6.36
CA LEU A 40 -10.11 6.97 5.42
C LEU A 40 -10.26 6.18 4.14
N THR A 41 -10.35 6.88 3.02
CA THR A 41 -10.51 6.28 1.69
C THR A 41 -9.56 6.93 0.69
N TRP A 42 -9.21 6.20 -0.36
CA TRP A 42 -8.55 6.79 -1.52
C TRP A 42 -9.54 7.68 -2.27
N ALA A 43 -9.07 8.83 -2.75
CA ALA A 43 -9.90 9.72 -3.56
C ALA A 43 -10.47 8.94 -4.76
N ASN A 44 -11.80 8.96 -4.91
CA ASN A 44 -12.55 8.21 -5.92
C ASN A 44 -12.30 6.67 -5.91
N GLY A 45 -11.72 6.12 -4.83
CA GLY A 45 -11.30 4.72 -4.79
C GLY A 45 -10.23 4.35 -5.82
N ALA A 46 -9.55 5.33 -6.42
CA ALA A 46 -8.59 5.10 -7.49
C ALA A 46 -7.15 5.27 -7.00
N ILE A 47 -6.29 4.30 -7.32
CA ILE A 47 -4.89 4.28 -6.93
C ILE A 47 -4.02 4.21 -8.19
N SER A 48 -3.32 5.30 -8.50
CA SER A 48 -2.27 5.33 -9.52
C SER A 48 -0.93 5.08 -8.85
N TYR A 49 -0.29 3.96 -9.16
CA TYR A 49 0.99 3.58 -8.55
C TYR A 49 2.12 3.51 -9.57
N TYR A 50 3.34 3.76 -9.08
CA TYR A 50 4.57 3.81 -9.86
C TYR A 50 5.57 2.85 -9.26
N THR A 51 6.21 2.02 -10.09
CA THR A 51 7.15 1.00 -9.62
C THR A 51 8.59 1.44 -9.81
N ASP A 52 9.46 0.92 -8.94
CA ASP A 52 10.89 1.15 -9.03
C ASP A 52 11.50 0.64 -10.35
N ARG A 53 12.60 1.24 -10.80
CA ARG A 53 13.30 0.83 -12.03
C ARG A 53 14.21 -0.39 -11.83
N GLY A 54 14.56 -0.68 -10.59
CA GLY A 54 15.48 -1.75 -10.19
C GLY A 54 14.82 -3.12 -10.15
N ASN A 55 15.53 -4.07 -9.54
CA ASN A 55 15.04 -5.42 -9.30
C ASN A 55 14.64 -5.55 -7.83
N LEU A 56 13.54 -6.26 -7.52
CA LEU A 56 13.17 -6.54 -6.13
C LEU A 56 14.16 -7.48 -5.44
N SER A 57 14.82 -8.37 -6.18
CA SER A 57 15.90 -9.19 -5.65
C SER A 57 16.75 -9.75 -6.80
N ALA A 58 17.83 -10.47 -6.49
CA ALA A 58 18.61 -11.21 -7.47
C ALA A 58 17.78 -12.28 -8.23
N LEU A 59 16.65 -12.72 -7.66
CA LEU A 59 15.76 -13.72 -8.26
C LEU A 59 14.54 -13.12 -8.96
N LEU A 60 14.17 -11.88 -8.62
CA LEU A 60 12.98 -11.22 -9.13
C LEU A 60 13.37 -9.93 -9.85
N SER A 61 13.46 -10.01 -11.18
CA SER A 61 13.73 -8.86 -12.05
C SER A 61 12.64 -7.79 -11.94
N GLY A 62 12.93 -6.55 -12.34
CA GLY A 62 11.99 -5.43 -12.32
C GLY A 62 10.63 -5.77 -12.96
N SER A 63 10.62 -6.33 -14.17
CA SER A 63 9.35 -6.72 -14.83
C SER A 63 8.57 -7.80 -14.09
N SER A 64 9.28 -8.72 -13.42
CA SER A 64 8.66 -9.77 -12.61
C SER A 64 8.15 -9.21 -11.28
N ALA A 65 8.83 -8.21 -10.73
CA ALA A 65 8.40 -7.45 -9.56
C ALA A 65 7.17 -6.57 -9.88
N ASP A 66 7.10 -5.95 -11.06
CA ASP A 66 5.92 -5.22 -11.53
C ASP A 66 4.69 -6.15 -11.56
N ALA A 67 4.84 -7.34 -12.14
CA ALA A 67 3.78 -8.35 -12.15
C ALA A 67 3.41 -8.83 -10.75
N PHE A 68 4.40 -8.96 -9.85
CA PHE A 68 4.16 -9.32 -8.46
C PHE A 68 3.35 -8.27 -7.71
N VAL A 69 3.66 -6.98 -7.90
CA VAL A 69 2.90 -5.84 -7.35
C VAL A 69 1.47 -5.81 -7.93
N ALA A 70 1.32 -5.97 -9.24
CA ALA A 70 0.01 -6.02 -9.88
C ALA A 70 -0.86 -7.15 -9.32
N ASN A 71 -0.28 -8.33 -9.09
CA ASN A 71 -0.97 -9.46 -8.48
C ASN A 71 -1.37 -9.18 -7.01
N ALA A 72 -0.52 -8.49 -6.25
CA ALA A 72 -0.86 -8.07 -4.89
C ALA A 72 -2.05 -7.09 -4.88
N PHE A 73 -2.11 -6.15 -5.82
CA PHE A 73 -3.28 -5.27 -5.97
C PHE A 73 -4.54 -6.02 -6.39
N ALA A 74 -4.42 -7.04 -7.26
CA ALA A 74 -5.55 -7.83 -7.73
C ALA A 74 -6.30 -8.54 -6.58
N ALA A 75 -5.61 -8.91 -5.50
CA ALA A 75 -6.25 -9.47 -4.30
C ALA A 75 -7.27 -8.51 -3.66
N TRP A 76 -7.07 -7.20 -3.79
CA TRP A 76 -7.96 -6.17 -3.26
C TRP A 76 -9.00 -5.72 -4.28
N THR A 77 -8.58 -5.47 -5.53
CA THR A 77 -9.49 -4.97 -6.57
C THR A 77 -10.50 -6.01 -7.06
N SER A 78 -10.27 -7.30 -6.77
CA SER A 78 -11.23 -8.38 -7.05
C SER A 78 -12.36 -8.48 -6.02
N ILE A 79 -12.25 -7.79 -4.87
CA ILE A 79 -13.28 -7.78 -3.83
C ILE A 79 -14.33 -6.71 -4.19
N PRO A 80 -15.59 -7.07 -4.53
CA PRO A 80 -16.57 -6.10 -5.02
C PRO A 80 -16.89 -4.98 -4.02
N THR A 81 -16.80 -5.29 -2.72
CA THR A 81 -17.10 -4.34 -1.64
C THR A 81 -15.93 -3.47 -1.23
N ALA A 82 -14.71 -3.74 -1.73
CA ALA A 82 -13.55 -2.92 -1.40
C ALA A 82 -13.61 -1.56 -2.10
N ALA A 83 -14.35 -1.44 -3.21
CA ALA A 83 -14.54 -0.21 -3.98
C ALA A 83 -13.21 0.51 -4.34
N VAL A 84 -12.14 -0.28 -4.54
CA VAL A 84 -10.83 0.22 -4.96
C VAL A 84 -10.49 -0.29 -6.36
N SER A 85 -9.90 0.59 -7.16
CA SER A 85 -9.31 0.27 -8.46
C SER A 85 -7.88 0.76 -8.49
N THR A 86 -7.04 0.06 -9.25
CA THR A 86 -5.60 0.35 -9.32
C THR A 86 -5.17 0.47 -10.77
N MET A 87 -4.20 1.33 -11.02
CA MET A 87 -3.56 1.52 -12.32
C MET A 87 -2.05 1.62 -12.12
N HIS A 88 -1.30 0.79 -12.82
CA HIS A 88 0.14 0.98 -12.97
C HIS A 88 0.36 2.17 -13.90
N ALA A 89 0.73 3.32 -13.33
CA ALA A 89 0.80 4.60 -14.03
C ALA A 89 2.20 4.88 -14.60
N GLY A 90 3.19 4.06 -14.25
CA GLY A 90 4.54 4.13 -14.81
C GLY A 90 5.61 3.64 -13.85
N GLN A 91 6.85 4.07 -14.09
CA GLN A 91 7.97 3.82 -13.21
C GLN A 91 8.37 5.10 -12.47
N LEU A 92 9.03 4.94 -11.33
CA LEU A 92 9.77 5.99 -10.64
C LEU A 92 10.90 6.53 -11.53
N ALA A 93 11.37 7.73 -11.23
CA ALA A 93 12.44 8.39 -11.99
C ALA A 93 13.77 7.60 -11.92
N GLU A 94 13.96 6.81 -10.87
CA GLU A 94 15.17 6.05 -10.59
C GLU A 94 14.92 4.68 -9.94
N ASP A 95 16.01 3.91 -9.82
CA ASP A 95 16.11 2.81 -8.85
C ASP A 95 16.42 3.39 -7.47
N VAL A 96 15.48 3.25 -6.53
CA VAL A 96 15.58 3.78 -5.17
C VAL A 96 16.28 2.77 -4.28
N SER A 97 17.52 3.08 -3.92
CA SER A 97 18.35 2.27 -3.01
C SER A 97 18.68 2.99 -1.70
N GLY A 98 19.26 2.27 -0.74
CA GLY A 98 19.73 2.84 0.52
C GLY A 98 20.88 3.86 0.39
N ALA A 99 21.42 4.08 -0.81
CA ALA A 99 22.33 5.19 -1.11
C ALA A 99 21.57 6.49 -1.46
N LYS A 100 20.36 6.38 -2.00
CA LYS A 100 19.49 7.52 -2.34
C LYS A 100 18.57 7.92 -1.19
N VAL A 101 18.28 6.99 -0.29
CA VAL A 101 17.59 7.27 0.97
C VAL A 101 18.65 7.47 2.05
N MET A 102 18.92 8.70 2.44
CA MET A 102 19.96 9.04 3.42
C MET A 102 19.37 9.75 4.63
N ALA A 103 19.87 9.45 5.82
CA ALA A 103 19.54 10.24 7.00
C ALA A 103 20.28 11.58 6.96
N ALA A 104 19.54 12.68 7.07
CA ALA A 104 20.05 14.04 7.18
C ALA A 104 19.54 14.66 8.48
N GLY A 105 20.25 14.43 9.59
CA GLY A 105 19.81 14.84 10.92
C GLY A 105 18.45 14.22 11.29
N ASN A 106 17.45 15.07 11.53
CA ASN A 106 16.07 14.67 11.83
C ASN A 106 15.18 14.55 10.58
N THR A 107 15.74 14.38 9.40
CA THR A 107 14.96 14.14 8.17
C THR A 107 15.57 13.01 7.35
N LEU A 108 14.77 12.37 6.50
CA LEU A 108 15.28 11.50 5.45
C LEU A 108 15.38 12.33 4.18
N ASN A 109 16.57 12.40 3.61
CA ASN A 109 16.75 12.84 2.24
C ASN A 109 16.37 11.68 1.33
N MET A 110 15.40 11.89 0.44
CA MET A 110 14.84 10.89 -0.45
C MET A 110 14.59 11.53 -1.82
N PRO A 111 14.58 10.75 -2.91
CA PRO A 111 14.14 11.22 -4.22
C PRO A 111 12.78 11.91 -4.18
N SER A 112 12.61 12.95 -4.98
CA SER A 112 11.44 13.83 -4.94
C SER A 112 10.12 13.12 -5.25
N ASP A 113 10.18 12.06 -6.06
CA ASP A 113 9.07 11.23 -6.51
C ASP A 113 8.65 10.15 -5.51
N ILE A 114 9.32 10.04 -4.35
CA ILE A 114 8.92 9.18 -3.23
C ILE A 114 8.70 9.95 -1.92
N LEU A 115 8.76 11.28 -1.96
CA LEU A 115 8.44 12.11 -0.80
C LEU A 115 6.93 12.08 -0.53
N PRO A 116 6.48 12.24 0.74
CA PRO A 116 5.06 12.36 1.06
C PRO A 116 4.34 13.55 0.39
N SER A 117 5.09 14.50 -0.17
CA SER A 117 4.59 15.65 -0.91
C SER A 117 4.56 15.45 -2.44
N ALA A 118 4.97 14.28 -2.94
CA ALA A 118 4.96 13.97 -4.36
C ALA A 118 3.53 13.93 -4.90
N ILE A 119 3.24 14.77 -5.90
CA ILE A 119 1.90 14.87 -6.52
C ILE A 119 1.81 14.10 -7.84
N ASP A 120 2.92 13.97 -8.57
CA ASP A 120 2.96 13.28 -9.87
C ASP A 120 3.11 11.76 -9.71
N THR A 121 3.61 11.31 -8.55
CA THR A 121 3.83 9.90 -8.19
C THR A 121 3.28 9.63 -6.78
N PRO A 122 1.97 9.82 -6.55
CA PRO A 122 1.38 9.81 -5.21
C PRO A 122 1.52 8.47 -4.47
N VAL A 123 1.69 7.37 -5.22
CA VAL A 123 1.99 6.05 -4.66
C VAL A 123 3.22 5.46 -5.37
N GLY A 124 4.39 5.64 -4.77
CA GLY A 124 5.64 4.99 -5.20
C GLY A 124 5.83 3.64 -4.52
N ILE A 125 6.19 2.61 -5.30
CA ILE A 125 6.53 1.27 -4.83
C ILE A 125 8.02 1.06 -5.02
N VAL A 126 8.76 1.04 -3.91
CA VAL A 126 10.22 0.85 -3.90
C VAL A 126 10.58 -0.63 -3.78
N TYR A 127 11.53 -1.07 -4.61
CA TYR A 127 12.06 -2.42 -4.62
C TYR A 127 13.32 -2.52 -3.76
N ASP A 128 13.14 -2.82 -2.48
CA ASP A 128 14.21 -2.82 -1.48
C ASP A 128 14.93 -4.17 -1.38
N ALA A 129 15.81 -4.45 -2.35
CA ALA A 129 16.44 -5.76 -2.49
C ALA A 129 17.34 -6.19 -1.32
N ASP A 130 17.95 -5.24 -0.62
CA ASP A 130 18.86 -5.48 0.50
C ASP A 130 18.27 -5.06 1.86
N GLY A 131 17.04 -4.57 1.88
CA GLY A 131 16.34 -4.12 3.10
C GLY A 131 16.83 -2.77 3.63
N SER A 132 17.77 -2.11 2.95
CA SER A 132 18.43 -0.90 3.45
C SER A 132 17.49 0.31 3.47
N VAL A 133 16.57 0.43 2.50
CA VAL A 133 15.59 1.52 2.46
C VAL A 133 14.61 1.39 3.63
N SER A 134 14.04 0.20 3.81
CA SER A 134 13.12 -0.12 4.90
C SER A 134 13.79 0.07 6.25
N HIS A 135 15.04 -0.39 6.40
CA HIS A 135 15.79 -0.20 7.65
C HIS A 135 15.93 1.28 8.00
N ARG A 136 16.23 2.16 7.04
CA ARG A 136 16.37 3.61 7.30
C ARG A 136 15.05 4.28 7.65
N CYS A 137 13.95 3.87 7.02
CA CYS A 137 12.61 4.37 7.33
C CYS A 137 12.13 3.94 8.73
N PHE A 138 12.31 2.67 9.09
CA PHE A 138 11.74 2.10 10.31
C PHE A 138 12.67 2.13 11.53
N ALA A 139 13.99 1.96 11.37
CA ALA A 139 14.92 1.97 12.51
C ALA A 139 14.99 3.35 13.20
N ARG A 140 14.55 4.41 12.52
CA ARG A 140 14.40 5.74 13.12
C ARG A 140 13.10 5.92 13.90
N SER A 141 12.03 5.23 13.51
CA SER A 141 10.73 5.30 14.20
C SER A 141 10.79 4.72 15.62
N GLY A 142 11.79 3.91 15.96
CA GLY A 142 11.99 3.32 17.30
C GLY A 142 12.94 4.09 18.23
N ARG A 143 13.42 5.29 17.83
CA ARG A 143 14.27 6.17 18.66
C ARG A 143 13.60 7.52 18.95
N GLN A 144 12.29 7.53 19.15
CA GLN A 144 11.53 8.66 19.68
C GLN A 144 10.84 8.22 20.97
#